data_AF-A0A9D7Q6U9-F1
#
_entry.id   AF-A0A9D7Q6U9-F1
#
_cell.length_a   1.000
_cell.length_b   1.000
_cell.length_c   1.000
_cell.angle_alpha   90.00
_cell.angle_beta   90.00
_cell.angle_gamma   90.00
#
_symmetry.space_group_name_H-M   'P 1'
#
loop_
_entity.id
_entity.type
_entity.pdbx_description
1 polymer ?
#
loop_
_entity_poly.entity_id
_entity_poly.type
_entity_poly.pdbx_seq_one_letter_code
_entity_poly.pdbx_strand_id
1 'polypeptide(L)'
;MLSDEFENSLAPTTFPTSKIARLTLFLLRAYITDPSVRNIIDQQDFTELYHNPSFNVEDFNRVDDEMKSKLPYYIKTYVPLNKFLSA
;
A
#
# COMPACT_ATOMS: atom_id res chain seq x y z
N MET A 1 -17.90 1.28 4.31
CA MET A 1 -17.69 1.02 5.76
C MET A 1 -16.21 0.80 6.09
N LEU A 2 -15.51 -0.22 5.58
CA LEU A 2 -14.06 -0.39 5.79
C LEU A 2 -13.20 0.69 5.10
N SER A 3 -13.59 1.13 3.90
CA SER A 3 -12.95 2.24 3.19
C SER A 3 -13.02 3.54 3.97
N ASP A 4 -14.20 3.83 4.51
CA ASP A 4 -14.53 5.15 5.07
C ASP A 4 -13.89 5.34 6.45
N GLU A 5 -13.74 4.25 7.21
CA GLU A 5 -13.06 4.24 8.50
C GLU A 5 -11.53 4.30 8.33
N PHE A 6 -10.98 3.65 7.30
CA PHE A 6 -9.56 3.77 6.92
C PHE A 6 -9.23 5.18 6.41
N GLU A 7 -10.05 5.75 5.53
CA GLU A 7 -9.86 7.10 5.01
C GLU A 7 -9.97 8.17 6.11
N ASN A 8 -10.89 8.03 7.06
CA ASN A 8 -10.97 8.92 8.23
C ASN A 8 -9.83 8.72 9.24
N SER A 9 -9.30 7.50 9.38
CA SER A 9 -8.09 7.28 10.19
C SER A 9 -6.85 7.94 9.57
N LEU A 10 -6.92 8.36 8.30
CA LEU A 10 -5.80 8.89 7.51
C LEU A 10 -5.95 10.37 7.13
N ALA A 11 -7.00 11.08 7.58
CA ALA A 11 -7.16 12.52 7.34
C ALA A 11 -7.72 13.25 8.59
N PRO A 12 -7.32 14.50 8.92
CA PRO A 12 -6.56 15.48 8.14
C PRO A 12 -5.33 16.06 8.87
N THR A 13 -4.14 15.98 8.26
CA THR A 13 -2.99 16.94 8.41
C THR A 13 -1.77 16.53 7.59
N THR A 14 -1.75 15.35 6.99
CA THR A 14 -0.54 14.87 6.31
C THR A 14 -0.92 14.04 5.09
N PHE A 15 -1.41 14.66 4.01
CA PHE A 15 -1.08 14.09 2.70
C PHE A 15 0.41 14.36 2.55
N PRO A 16 1.30 13.38 2.73
CA PRO A 16 2.70 13.70 2.69
C PRO A 16 2.98 13.94 1.22
N THR A 17 3.44 15.14 0.89
CA THR A 17 3.80 15.54 -0.48
C THR A 17 4.86 14.62 -1.09
N SER A 18 5.50 13.79 -0.25
CA SER A 18 6.51 12.81 -0.63
C SER A 18 5.89 11.64 -1.41
N LYS A 19 6.54 11.31 -2.52
CA LYS A 19 6.17 10.19 -3.42
C LYS A 19 6.08 8.86 -2.68
N ILE A 20 6.99 8.65 -1.72
CA ILE A 20 7.00 7.47 -0.85
C ILE A 20 5.68 7.31 -0.08
N ALA A 21 5.11 8.39 0.43
CA ALA A 21 3.89 8.29 1.20
C ALA A 21 2.68 7.96 0.32
N ARG A 22 2.59 8.55 -0.88
CA ARG A 22 1.52 8.20 -1.83
C ARG A 22 1.58 6.73 -2.20
N LEU A 23 2.78 6.22 -2.49
CA LEU A 23 2.99 4.80 -2.78
C LEU A 23 2.57 3.92 -1.58
N THR A 24 3.02 4.26 -0.37
CA THR A 24 2.67 3.50 0.84
C THR A 24 1.16 3.51 1.10
N LEU A 25 0.48 4.66 0.95
CA LEU A 25 -0.97 4.76 1.13
C LEU A 25 -1.75 3.93 0.10
N PHE A 26 -1.33 3.98 -1.17
CA PHE A 26 -1.88 3.12 -2.21
C PHE A 26 -1.73 1.64 -1.84
N LEU A 27 -0.51 1.23 -1.46
CA LEU A 27 -0.23 -0.17 -1.11
C LEU A 27 -0.98 -0.63 0.14
N LEU A 28 -1.11 0.21 1.17
CA LEU A 28 -1.89 -0.11 2.37
C LEU A 28 -3.37 -0.37 2.01
N ARG A 29 -3.98 0.54 1.25
CA ARG A 29 -5.36 0.40 0.79
C ARG A 29 -5.53 -0.86 -0.06
N ALA A 30 -4.67 -1.03 -1.06
CA ALA A 30 -4.74 -2.15 -1.98
C ALA A 30 -4.47 -3.50 -1.30
N TYR A 31 -3.57 -3.57 -0.31
CA TYR A 31 -3.31 -4.77 0.47
C TYR A 31 -4.56 -5.24 1.26
N ILE A 32 -5.40 -4.31 1.69
CA ILE A 32 -6.68 -4.61 2.34
C ILE A 32 -7.73 -5.06 1.31
N THR A 33 -7.87 -4.34 0.19
CA THR A 33 -9.02 -4.49 -0.71
C THR A 33 -8.80 -5.41 -1.91
N ASP A 34 -7.55 -5.66 -2.29
CA ASP A 34 -7.17 -6.41 -3.49
C ASP A 34 -6.27 -7.60 -3.11
N PRO A 35 -6.81 -8.84 -3.13
CA PRO A 35 -6.05 -10.05 -2.84
C PRO A 35 -4.86 -10.28 -3.77
N SER A 36 -4.91 -9.79 -5.02
CA SER A 36 -3.79 -9.90 -5.96
C SER A 36 -2.63 -9.01 -5.50
N VAL A 37 -2.92 -7.75 -5.15
CA VAL A 37 -1.90 -6.84 -4.59
C VAL A 37 -1.37 -7.35 -3.26
N ARG A 38 -2.23 -7.95 -2.43
CA ARG A 38 -1.80 -8.62 -1.20
C ARG A 38 -0.77 -9.72 -1.49
N ASN A 39 -1.08 -10.61 -2.42
CA ASN A 39 -0.17 -11.69 -2.83
C ASN A 39 1.15 -11.13 -3.37
N ILE A 40 1.10 -10.08 -4.19
CA ILE A 40 2.30 -9.41 -4.72
C ILE A 40 3.19 -8.89 -3.59
N ILE A 41 2.62 -8.20 -2.59
CA ILE A 41 3.36 -7.69 -1.42
C ILE A 41 3.89 -8.84 -0.57
N ASP A 42 3.14 -9.94 -0.44
CA ASP A 42 3.56 -11.12 0.31
C ASP A 42 4.74 -11.84 -0.34
N GLN A 43 4.76 -11.94 -1.67
CA GLN A 43 5.85 -12.53 -2.45
C GLN A 43 6.99 -11.55 -2.74
N GLN A 44 6.80 -10.26 -2.44
CA GLN A 44 7.69 -9.16 -2.81
C GLN A 44 7.95 -9.04 -4.33
N ASP A 45 7.03 -9.52 -5.16
CA ASP A 45 7.13 -9.47 -6.62
C ASP A 45 6.51 -8.19 -7.18
N PHE A 46 7.17 -7.06 -6.91
CA PHE A 46 6.68 -5.75 -7.33
C PHE A 46 6.62 -5.56 -8.86
N THR A 47 7.15 -6.50 -9.66
CA THR A 47 7.03 -6.44 -11.12
C THR A 47 5.59 -6.65 -11.60
N GLU A 48 4.78 -7.37 -10.82
CA GLU A 48 3.36 -7.56 -11.12
C GLU A 48 2.51 -6.31 -10.84
N LEU A 49 3.01 -5.34 -10.07
CA LEU A 49 2.30 -4.07 -9.87
C LEU A 49 2.20 -3.25 -11.16
N TYR A 50 3.14 -3.41 -12.09
CA TYR A 50 3.11 -2.71 -13.39
C TYR A 50 1.89 -3.10 -14.25
N HIS A 51 1.29 -4.25 -13.98
CA HIS A 51 0.08 -4.71 -14.66
C HIS A 51 -1.20 -4.20 -13.99
N ASN A 52 -1.11 -3.57 -12.81
CA ASN A 52 -2.26 -3.03 -12.11
C ASN A 52 -2.62 -1.64 -12.66
N PRO A 53 -3.82 -1.42 -13.22
CA PRO A 53 -4.19 -0.15 -13.84
C PRO A 53 -4.28 1.03 -12.86
N SER A 54 -4.42 0.76 -11.56
CA SER A 54 -4.46 1.79 -10.51
C SER A 54 -3.06 2.12 -9.96
N PHE A 55 -2.03 1.38 -10.37
CA PHE A 55 -0.67 1.56 -9.86
C PHE A 55 0.07 2.70 -10.57
N ASN A 56 0.63 3.61 -9.77
CA ASN A 56 1.48 4.68 -10.27
C ASN A 56 2.95 4.22 -10.34
N VAL A 57 3.31 3.69 -11.50
CA VAL A 57 4.69 3.29 -11.85
C VAL A 57 5.70 4.44 -11.68
N GLU A 58 5.28 5.67 -11.98
CA GLU A 58 6.15 6.83 -11.92
C GLU A 58 6.56 7.16 -10.48
N ASP A 59 5.61 7.07 -9.54
CA ASP A 59 5.89 7.23 -8.11
C ASP A 59 6.78 6.10 -7.58
N PHE A 60 6.57 4.86 -8.02
CA PHE A 60 7.39 3.73 -7.65
C PHE A 60 8.85 3.88 -8.10
N ASN A 61 9.08 4.24 -9.37
CA ASN A 61 10.42 4.38 -9.93
C ASN A 61 11.25 5.51 -9.30
N ARG A 62 10.59 6.46 -8.63
CA ARG A 62 11.25 7.59 -7.96
C ARG A 62 11.62 7.32 -6.50
N VAL A 63 11.14 6.22 -5.94
CA VAL A 63 11.57 5.73 -4.63
C VAL A 63 12.87 4.96 -4.82
N ASP A 64 13.83 5.14 -3.92
CA ASP A 64 15.06 4.36 -3.92
C ASP A 64 14.81 2.89 -3.52
N ASP A 65 15.70 2.00 -3.96
CA ASP A 65 15.50 0.56 -3.79
C ASP A 65 15.60 0.11 -2.32
N GLU A 66 16.38 0.83 -1.50
CA GLU A 66 16.45 0.56 -0.06
C GLU A 66 15.06 0.76 0.58
N MET A 67 14.39 1.87 0.26
CA MET A 67 13.07 2.14 0.79
C MET A 67 11.99 1.20 0.22
N LYS A 68 12.07 0.83 -1.06
CA LYS A 68 11.17 -0.19 -1.66
C LYS A 68 11.27 -1.52 -0.91
N SER A 69 12.48 -1.96 -0.56
CA SER A 69 12.71 -3.22 0.16
C SER A 69 12.04 -3.25 1.54
N LYS A 70 11.80 -2.09 2.15
CA LYS A 70 11.14 -1.97 3.47
C LYS A 70 9.61 -1.92 3.38
N LEU A 71 9.03 -1.65 2.21
CA LEU A 71 7.58 -1.49 2.04
C LEU A 71 6.77 -2.70 2.53
N PRO A 72 7.11 -3.97 2.21
CA PRO A 72 6.34 -5.12 2.68
C PRO A 72 6.26 -5.17 4.20
N TYR A 73 7.38 -4.91 4.88
CA TYR A 73 7.44 -4.90 6.34
C TYR A 73 6.58 -3.79 6.93
N TYR A 74 6.67 -2.57 6.38
CA TYR A 74 5.83 -1.45 6.82
C TYR A 74 4.33 -1.77 6.66
N ILE A 75 3.93 -2.24 5.48
CA ILE A 75 2.53 -2.56 5.18
C ILE A 75 1.97 -3.60 6.15
N LYS A 76 2.71 -4.70 6.36
CA LYS A 76 2.32 -5.79 7.29
C LYS A 76 2.26 -5.34 8.75
N THR A 77 3.07 -4.35 9.13
CA THR A 77 3.07 -3.78 10.49
C THR A 77 1.85 -2.89 10.74
N TYR A 78 1.42 -2.13 9.73
CA TYR A 78 0.32 -1.17 9.86
C TYR A 78 -1.05 -1.76 9.52
N VAL A 79 -1.11 -2.88 8.79
CA VAL A 79 -2.37 -3.57 8.45
C VAL A 79 -2.49 -4.88 9.23
N PRO A 80 -3.13 -4.88 10.41
CA PRO A 80 -3.51 -6.12 11.07
C PRO A 80 -4.64 -6.80 10.29
N LEU A 81 -4.30 -7.57 9.24
CA LEU A 81 -5.27 -8.23 8.36
C LEU A 81 -6.33 -9.04 9.11
N ASN A 82 -5.97 -9.65 10.25
CA ASN A 82 -6.89 -10.41 11.08
C ASN A 82 -8.07 -9.57 11.62
N LYS A 83 -7.94 -8.24 11.69
CA LYS A 83 -9.02 -7.32 12.06
C LYS A 83 -9.91 -6.91 10.88
N PHE A 84 -9.45 -7.13 9.65
CA PHE A 84 -10.12 -6.67 8.43
C PHE A 84 -10.67 -7.83 7.58
N LEU A 85 -10.18 -9.05 7.79
CA LEU A 85 -10.67 -10.27 7.13
C LEU A 85 -11.75 -11.01 7.93
N SER A 86 -12.12 -10.49 9.10
CA SER A 86 -13.29 -10.96 9.85
C SER A 86 -14.55 -10.28 9.32
N ALA A 87 -15.09 -10.80 8.21
CA ALA A 87 -16.45 -10.57 7.73
C ALA A 87 -16.99 -11.86 7.11
#